data_AF-A0AAV0Y4C9-F1
#
_entry.id   AF-A0AAV0Y4C9-F1
#
_cell.length_a   1.000
_cell.length_b   1.000
_cell.length_c   1.000
_cell.angle_alpha   90.00
_cell.angle_beta   90.00
_cell.angle_gamma   90.00
#
_symmetry.space_group_name_H-M   'P 1'
#
loop_
_entity.id
_entity.type
_entity.pdbx_description
1 polymer ?
#
loop_
_entity_poly.entity_id
_entity_poly.type
_entity_poly.pdbx_seq_one_letter_code
_entity_poly.pdbx_strand_id
1 'polypeptide(L)'
;MTPRKQYLYKAVVDLKRTLSISNKRHLTTKQLLRRSEKCIREHNLLFNNLNDSTKIFVQSQMKSQSLKPRGSRFSLDDKSFALAVYKKSAKAYRMMPSVFALPSRKSIMDLLRKIPLEPGINSQIIEHLKLVVSGFKNELDKTCVLLFDEISLAAGIHYSQSEDKIIGIEDLGRNVRRTKFADKALTFIVRGVKRKFKQPIAYYFAASGIKTPDRVVALKEVISAVQSTGLNIVGTICDQAPTNVAAINILMRETVQNYVKKGIEKQSFGFEINGQEIVPLYDAPHLLKGIRNNLVTKDLAFTMNGTKRIAKWKHIIDFYKIDKYRLDVGERMVPKLTDSHIYPEKMRKMKVSVAAQVFSQRVGSIMLLLSE
;
A
#
# COMPACT_ATOMS: atom_id res chain seq x y z
N MET A 1 50.34 67.64 42.07
CA MET A 1 49.17 67.65 41.14
C MET A 1 47.95 68.13 41.90
N THR A 2 47.05 68.91 41.28
CA THR A 2 45.78 69.28 41.94
C THR A 2 44.89 68.04 42.13
N PRO A 3 44.02 67.99 43.15
CA PRO A 3 43.15 66.84 43.43
C PRO A 3 42.33 66.38 42.22
N ARG A 4 41.85 67.34 41.42
CA ARG A 4 41.12 67.09 40.17
C ARG A 4 41.98 66.42 39.10
N LYS A 5 43.28 66.76 39.00
CA LYS A 5 44.23 66.11 38.08
C LYS A 5 44.53 64.67 38.50
N GLN A 6 44.65 64.39 39.80
CA GLN A 6 44.85 63.02 40.31
C GLN A 6 43.63 62.12 40.07
N TYR A 7 42.42 62.64 40.29
CA TYR A 7 41.18 61.91 40.00
C TYR A 7 41.06 61.56 38.50
N LEU A 8 41.27 62.55 37.62
CA LEU A 8 41.26 62.33 36.17
C LEU A 8 42.33 61.34 35.73
N TYR A 9 43.54 61.42 36.29
CA TYR A 9 44.61 60.48 35.98
C TYR A 9 44.23 59.03 36.37
N LYS A 10 43.65 58.83 37.56
CA LYS A 10 43.19 57.53 38.03
C LYS A 10 42.07 56.97 37.15
N ALA A 11 41.08 57.79 36.79
CA ALA A 11 40.00 57.42 35.89
C ALA A 11 40.51 57.01 34.49
N VAL A 12 41.50 57.74 33.94
CA VAL A 12 42.13 57.38 32.65
C VAL A 12 42.88 56.06 32.72
N VAL A 13 43.58 55.79 33.83
CA VAL A 13 44.30 54.52 34.06
C VAL A 13 43.30 53.35 34.15
N ASP A 14 42.21 53.52 34.90
CA ASP A 14 41.18 52.49 35.06
C ASP A 14 40.42 52.23 33.73
N LEU A 15 40.13 53.27 32.95
CA LEU A 15 39.55 53.15 31.61
C LEU A 15 40.52 52.42 30.65
N LYS A 16 41.81 52.75 30.67
CA LYS A 16 42.82 52.05 29.86
C LYS A 16 42.92 50.57 30.24
N ARG A 17 42.86 50.25 31.54
CA ARG A 17 42.84 48.87 32.03
C ARG A 17 41.60 48.11 31.57
N THR A 18 40.43 48.74 31.66
CA THR A 18 39.16 48.16 31.23
C THR A 18 39.14 47.92 29.72
N LEU A 19 39.63 48.88 28.93
CA LEU A 19 39.79 48.76 27.48
C LEU A 19 40.73 47.61 27.10
N SER A 20 41.86 47.46 27.80
CA SER A 20 42.82 46.36 27.59
C SER A 20 42.18 44.98 27.85
N ILE A 21 41.43 44.85 28.95
CA ILE A 21 40.70 43.62 29.28
C ILE A 21 39.63 43.32 28.23
N SER A 22 38.87 44.33 27.81
CA SER A 22 37.84 44.21 26.77
C SER A 22 38.43 43.77 25.42
N ASN A 23 39.54 44.39 25.00
CA ASN A 23 40.25 44.03 23.78
C ASN A 23 40.80 42.59 23.83
N LYS A 24 41.34 42.16 24.97
CA LYS A 24 41.81 40.78 25.15
C LYS A 24 40.65 39.79 25.06
N ARG A 25 39.50 40.08 25.68
CA ARG A 25 38.27 39.27 25.56
C ARG A 25 37.77 39.22 24.12
N HIS A 26 37.73 40.36 23.43
CA HIS A 26 37.33 40.44 22.02
C HIS A 26 38.23 39.57 21.13
N LEU A 27 39.55 39.63 21.31
CA LEU A 27 40.50 38.82 20.54
C LEU A 27 40.27 37.33 20.76
N THR A 28 40.09 36.90 22.02
CA THR A 28 39.82 35.50 22.37
C THR A 28 38.50 35.02 21.76
N THR A 29 37.44 35.81 21.85
CA THR A 29 36.14 35.48 21.23
C THR A 29 36.25 35.40 19.71
N LYS A 30 37.00 36.30 19.08
CA LYS A 30 37.24 36.29 17.62
C LYS A 30 38.05 35.05 17.18
N GLN A 31 39.03 34.62 17.98
CA GLN A 31 39.77 33.39 17.72
C GLN A 31 38.89 32.14 17.88
N LEU A 32 38.03 32.10 18.91
CA LEU A 32 37.04 31.04 19.10
C LEU A 32 36.06 30.95 17.92
N LEU A 33 35.54 32.09 17.45
CA LEU A 33 34.68 32.16 16.27
C LEU A 33 35.38 31.63 15.01
N ARG A 34 36.63 32.02 14.76
CA ARG A 34 37.40 31.50 13.61
C ARG A 34 37.61 29.99 13.70
N ARG A 35 37.87 29.46 14.90
CA ARG A 35 38.03 28.01 15.13
C ARG A 35 36.71 27.27 14.94
N SER A 36 35.59 27.81 15.44
CA SER A 36 34.27 27.21 15.24
C SER A 36 33.87 27.23 13.77
N GLU A 37 34.08 28.34 13.05
CA GLU A 37 33.84 28.43 11.62
C GLU A 37 34.68 27.43 10.81
N LYS A 38 35.96 27.25 11.16
CA LYS A 38 36.82 26.25 10.51
C LYS A 38 36.30 24.83 10.76
N CYS A 39 35.96 24.51 12.01
CA CYS A 39 35.40 23.22 12.38
C CYS A 39 34.05 22.94 11.69
N ILE A 40 33.18 23.96 11.58
CA ILE A 40 31.89 23.89 10.87
C ILE A 40 32.11 23.67 9.37
N ARG A 41 33.06 24.38 8.74
CA ARG A 41 33.39 24.17 7.32
C ARG A 41 33.91 22.75 7.06
N GLU A 42 34.82 22.26 7.89
CA GLU A 42 35.37 20.90 7.80
C GLU A 42 34.30 19.82 8.06
N HIS A 43 33.44 20.00 9.05
CA HIS A 43 32.32 19.08 9.30
C HIS A 43 31.25 19.12 8.20
N ASN A 44 30.89 20.30 7.68
CA ASN A 44 29.91 20.41 6.61
C ASN A 44 30.38 19.68 5.34
N LEU A 45 31.69 19.72 5.03
CA LEU A 45 32.26 18.95 3.92
C LEU A 45 32.02 17.43 4.05
N LEU A 46 32.04 16.87 5.27
CA LEU A 46 31.78 15.44 5.52
C LEU A 46 30.30 15.05 5.29
N PHE A 47 29.38 15.98 5.53
CA PHE A 47 27.93 15.72 5.44
C PHE A 47 27.29 16.17 4.12
N ASN A 48 28.00 16.91 3.26
CA ASN A 48 27.43 17.45 2.02
C ASN A 48 26.95 16.37 1.03
N ASN A 49 27.60 15.20 1.01
CA ASN A 49 27.27 14.12 0.07
C ASN A 49 26.29 13.08 0.65
N LEU A 50 25.85 13.23 1.90
CA LEU A 50 24.89 12.30 2.51
C LEU A 50 23.46 12.76 2.21
N ASN A 51 22.52 11.83 2.12
CA ASN A 51 21.09 12.17 2.14
C ASN A 51 20.66 12.63 3.54
N ASP A 52 19.54 13.35 3.61
CA ASP A 52 19.08 13.95 4.87
C ASP A 52 18.78 12.92 5.96
N SER A 53 18.22 11.76 5.62
CA SER A 53 17.96 10.69 6.59
C SER A 53 19.26 10.18 7.23
N THR A 54 20.32 10.00 6.44
CA THR A 54 21.64 9.60 6.95
C THR A 54 22.24 10.70 7.82
N LYS A 55 22.13 11.98 7.42
CA LYS A 55 22.61 13.11 8.24
C LYS A 55 21.90 13.13 9.60
N ILE A 56 20.57 13.03 9.61
CA ILE A 56 19.75 13.00 10.83
C ILE A 56 20.18 11.82 11.70
N PHE A 57 20.31 10.63 11.11
CA PHE A 57 20.73 9.44 11.84
C PHE A 57 22.11 9.61 12.49
N VAL A 58 23.13 10.03 11.74
CA VAL A 58 24.49 10.22 12.28
C VAL A 58 24.51 11.28 13.38
N GLN A 59 23.86 12.42 13.17
CA GLN A 59 23.74 13.47 14.19
C GLN A 59 23.05 12.96 15.45
N SER A 60 22.00 12.15 15.29
CA SER A 60 21.27 11.51 16.39
C SER A 60 22.15 10.51 17.15
N GLN A 61 22.99 9.73 16.46
CA GLN A 61 23.95 8.83 17.09
C GLN A 61 25.00 9.59 17.91
N MET A 62 25.62 10.63 17.35
CA MET A 62 26.63 11.43 18.04
C MET A 62 26.09 12.07 19.32
N LYS A 63 24.84 12.56 19.27
CA LYS A 63 24.14 13.13 20.44
C LYS A 63 23.73 12.07 21.45
N SER A 64 23.25 10.92 21.00
CA SER A 64 22.57 9.94 21.88
C SER A 64 23.51 8.91 22.48
N GLN A 65 24.65 8.60 21.85
CA GLN A 65 25.60 7.61 22.36
C GLN A 65 26.44 8.12 23.54
N SER A 66 26.64 9.45 23.63
CA SER A 66 27.31 10.08 24.77
C SER A 66 26.42 10.18 26.02
N LEU A 67 25.13 9.88 25.87
CA LEU A 67 24.14 9.97 26.95
C LEU A 67 23.89 8.59 27.57
N LYS A 68 23.43 8.61 28.82
CA LYS A 68 22.92 7.39 29.47
C LYS A 68 21.74 6.82 28.69
N PRO A 69 21.49 5.50 28.72
CA PRO A 69 20.41 4.86 27.95
C PRO A 69 19.00 5.46 28.13
N ARG A 70 18.71 6.05 29.30
CA ARG A 70 17.41 6.71 29.59
C ARG A 70 17.43 8.24 29.41
N GLY A 71 18.57 8.81 29.03
CA GLY A 71 18.75 10.26 28.86
C GLY A 71 18.46 10.77 27.45
N SER A 72 18.35 9.87 26.46
CA SER A 72 18.20 10.25 25.06
C SER A 72 16.73 10.48 24.67
N ARG A 73 16.45 11.63 24.06
CA ARG A 73 15.14 11.97 23.48
C ARG A 73 15.22 11.91 21.96
N PHE A 74 14.61 10.87 21.38
CA PHE A 74 14.56 10.69 19.93
C PHE A 74 13.50 11.59 19.27
N SER A 75 13.87 12.18 18.13
CA SER A 75 13.00 13.00 17.29
C SER A 75 11.92 12.16 16.60
N LEU A 76 10.99 12.82 15.90
CA LEU A 76 10.00 12.11 15.06
C LEU A 76 10.69 11.39 13.90
N ASP A 77 11.69 12.02 13.27
CA ASP A 77 12.44 11.42 12.15
C ASP A 77 13.21 10.18 12.59
N ASP A 78 13.84 10.21 13.77
CA ASP A 78 14.49 9.04 14.36
C ASP A 78 13.50 7.89 14.56
N LYS A 79 12.31 8.20 15.09
CA LYS A 79 11.26 7.20 15.33
C LYS A 79 10.68 6.67 14.04
N SER A 80 10.50 7.52 13.02
CA SER A 80 10.02 7.14 11.69
C SER A 80 11.03 6.23 10.97
N PHE A 81 12.32 6.56 11.00
CA PHE A 81 13.37 5.71 10.46
C PHE A 81 13.42 4.37 11.21
N ALA A 82 13.44 4.40 12.54
CA ALA A 82 13.44 3.21 13.36
C ALA A 82 12.21 2.32 13.15
N LEU A 83 11.02 2.93 12.99
CA LEU A 83 9.79 2.24 12.64
C LEU A 83 9.89 1.56 11.27
N ALA A 84 10.46 2.23 10.26
CA ALA A 84 10.64 1.65 8.93
C ALA A 84 11.56 0.42 8.97
N VAL A 85 12.68 0.49 9.68
CA VAL A 85 13.60 -0.65 9.88
C VAL A 85 12.90 -1.77 10.65
N TYR A 86 12.19 -1.44 11.74
CA TYR A 86 11.44 -2.41 12.54
C TYR A 86 10.36 -3.14 11.73
N LYS A 87 9.61 -2.41 10.90
CA LYS A 87 8.57 -2.99 10.01
C LYS A 87 9.17 -3.87 8.92
N LYS A 88 10.39 -3.59 8.47
CA LYS A 88 11.10 -4.45 7.52
C LYS A 88 11.63 -5.72 8.17
N SER A 89 12.20 -5.62 9.37
CA SER A 89 12.66 -6.78 10.15
C SER A 89 12.77 -6.46 11.64
N ALA A 90 11.78 -6.91 12.42
CA ALA A 90 11.82 -6.79 13.88
C ALA A 90 12.96 -7.61 14.51
N LYS A 91 13.42 -8.69 13.87
CA LYS A 91 14.55 -9.48 14.35
C LYS A 91 15.87 -8.71 14.19
N ALA A 92 16.11 -8.14 13.00
CA ALA A 92 17.30 -7.32 12.77
C ALA A 92 17.28 -6.08 13.69
N TYR A 93 16.13 -5.40 13.78
CA TYR A 93 15.98 -4.24 14.65
C TYR A 93 16.29 -4.54 16.11
N ARG A 94 15.94 -5.73 16.64
CA ARG A 94 16.27 -6.09 18.03
C ARG A 94 17.77 -6.24 18.30
N MET A 95 18.58 -6.54 17.29
CA MET A 95 20.03 -6.66 17.41
C MET A 95 20.73 -5.30 17.31
N MET A 96 20.17 -4.37 16.54
CA MET A 96 20.78 -3.06 16.27
C MET A 96 21.05 -2.19 17.51
N PRO A 97 20.23 -2.21 18.59
CA PRO A 97 20.52 -1.47 19.83
C PRO A 97 21.84 -1.81 20.51
N SER A 98 22.49 -2.93 20.15
CA SER A 98 23.85 -3.26 20.65
C SER A 98 24.94 -2.39 20.02
N VAL A 99 24.65 -1.77 18.86
CA VAL A 99 25.61 -0.96 18.09
C VAL A 99 25.14 0.48 17.97
N PHE A 100 23.83 0.70 17.88
CA PHE A 100 23.23 2.02 17.62
C PHE A 100 22.30 2.46 18.75
N ALA A 101 22.34 3.74 19.09
CA ALA A 101 21.35 4.38 19.95
C ALA A 101 20.03 4.50 19.19
N LEU A 102 19.10 3.58 19.44
CA LEU A 102 17.81 3.50 18.73
C LEU A 102 16.61 3.59 19.69
N PRO A 103 15.45 4.10 19.22
CA PRO A 103 14.22 4.09 19.99
C PRO A 103 13.84 2.70 20.51
N SER A 104 13.19 2.63 21.68
CA SER A 104 12.67 1.35 22.14
C SER A 104 11.50 0.88 21.26
N ARG A 105 11.24 -0.44 21.21
CA ARG A 105 10.03 -0.99 20.58
C ARG A 105 8.76 -0.31 21.10
N LYS A 106 8.68 -0.05 22.41
CA LYS A 106 7.54 0.63 23.03
C LYS A 106 7.35 2.01 22.42
N SER A 107 8.42 2.81 22.33
CA SER A 107 8.39 4.16 21.75
C SER A 107 7.95 4.19 20.28
N ILE A 108 8.34 3.17 19.50
CA ILE A 108 7.90 3.01 18.11
C ILE A 108 6.41 2.64 18.05
N MET A 109 5.96 1.73 18.92
CA MET A 109 4.56 1.32 18.97
C MET A 109 3.64 2.42 19.51
N ASP A 110 4.13 3.25 20.45
CA ASP A 110 3.45 4.46 20.92
C ASP A 110 3.19 5.43 19.76
N LEU A 111 4.11 5.52 18.78
CA LEU A 111 3.90 6.35 17.59
C LEU A 111 2.78 5.80 16.70
N LEU A 112 2.75 4.48 16.47
CA LEU A 112 1.69 3.84 15.67
C LEU A 112 0.31 3.98 16.31
N ARG A 113 0.24 3.93 17.65
CA ARG A 113 -1.02 4.11 18.40
C ARG A 113 -1.67 5.47 18.20
N LYS A 114 -0.95 6.46 17.68
CA LYS A 114 -1.52 7.78 17.36
C LYS A 114 -2.38 7.77 16.08
N ILE A 115 -2.30 6.71 15.28
CA ILE A 115 -3.07 6.55 14.05
C ILE A 115 -4.12 5.47 14.32
N PRO A 116 -5.35 5.83 14.74
CA PRO A 116 -6.42 4.86 14.95
C PRO A 116 -6.77 4.21 13.60
N LEU A 117 -6.69 2.88 13.57
CA LEU A 117 -7.05 2.07 12.41
C LEU A 117 -8.30 1.28 12.74
N GLU A 118 -9.46 1.88 12.54
CA GLU A 118 -10.76 1.24 12.79
C GLU A 118 -11.40 0.71 11.49
N PRO A 119 -12.31 -0.29 11.56
CA PRO A 119 -13.12 -0.71 10.43
C PRO A 119 -13.92 0.45 9.85
N GLY A 120 -14.01 0.50 8.53
CA GLY A 120 -14.57 1.60 7.75
C GLY A 120 -13.53 2.42 7.02
N ILE A 121 -13.92 3.64 6.62
CA ILE A 121 -13.07 4.59 5.91
C ILE A 121 -12.24 5.36 6.94
N ASN A 122 -10.93 5.38 6.77
CA ASN A 122 -10.04 6.12 7.65
C ASN A 122 -9.93 7.60 7.22
N SER A 123 -10.49 8.52 8.01
CA SER A 123 -10.49 9.95 7.71
C SER A 123 -9.09 10.55 7.59
N GLN A 124 -8.16 10.16 8.47
CA GLN A 124 -6.78 10.66 8.44
C GLN A 124 -6.06 10.28 7.14
N ILE A 125 -6.31 9.06 6.63
CA ILE A 125 -5.78 8.61 5.34
C ILE A 125 -6.41 9.41 4.19
N ILE A 126 -7.72 9.66 4.22
CA ILE A 126 -8.41 10.46 3.20
C ILE A 126 -7.91 11.91 3.18
N GLU A 127 -7.77 12.55 4.33
CA GLU A 127 -7.24 13.91 4.45
C GLU A 127 -5.80 14.00 3.94
N HIS A 128 -4.95 13.06 4.35
CA HIS A 128 -3.58 12.98 3.85
C HIS A 128 -3.54 12.78 2.33
N LEU A 129 -4.38 11.88 1.80
CA LEU A 129 -4.45 11.62 0.37
C LEU A 129 -4.90 12.86 -0.40
N LYS A 130 -5.86 13.63 0.13
CA LYS A 130 -6.30 14.91 -0.45
C LYS A 130 -5.15 15.92 -0.56
N LEU A 131 -4.32 16.05 0.47
CA LEU A 131 -3.12 16.91 0.44
C LEU A 131 -2.08 16.45 -0.58
N VAL A 132 -1.89 15.15 -0.72
CA VAL A 132 -0.96 14.59 -1.72
C VAL A 132 -1.48 14.85 -3.14
N VAL A 133 -2.77 14.63 -3.36
CA VAL A 133 -3.43 14.77 -4.66
C VAL A 133 -3.52 16.23 -5.09
N SER A 134 -3.67 17.19 -4.16
CA SER A 134 -3.61 18.62 -4.49
C SER A 134 -2.26 19.07 -5.04
N GLY A 135 -1.19 18.32 -4.76
CA GLY A 135 0.13 18.55 -5.35
C GLY A 135 0.30 18.00 -6.77
N PHE A 136 -0.69 17.29 -7.33
CA PHE A 136 -0.59 16.71 -8.67
C PHE A 136 -0.86 17.78 -9.72
N LYS A 137 0.19 18.15 -10.47
CA LYS A 137 0.11 19.16 -11.54
C LYS A 137 -0.62 18.66 -12.79
N ASN A 138 -0.54 17.37 -13.07
CA ASN A 138 -1.14 16.76 -14.26
C ASN A 138 -2.43 16.04 -13.85
N GLU A 139 -3.57 16.39 -14.47
CA GLU A 139 -4.86 15.77 -14.18
C GLU A 139 -4.88 14.25 -14.42
N LEU A 140 -4.12 13.75 -15.39
CA LEU A 140 -4.02 12.31 -15.65
C LEU A 140 -3.34 11.55 -14.50
N ASP A 141 -2.56 12.23 -13.65
CA ASP A 141 -1.96 11.59 -12.47
C ASP A 141 -3.00 11.33 -11.37
N LYS A 142 -4.17 12.00 -11.45
CA LYS A 142 -5.31 11.79 -10.54
C LYS A 142 -6.18 10.60 -10.97
N THR A 143 -5.98 10.06 -12.17
CA THR A 143 -6.71 8.89 -12.66
C THR A 143 -6.33 7.64 -11.87
N CYS A 144 -7.33 6.97 -11.30
CA CYS A 144 -7.15 5.79 -10.47
C CYS A 144 -8.27 4.76 -10.68
N VAL A 145 -8.04 3.55 -10.19
CA VAL A 145 -9.03 2.48 -10.09
C VAL A 145 -9.20 2.07 -8.63
N LEU A 146 -10.40 1.60 -8.28
CA LEU A 146 -10.71 1.06 -6.96
C LEU A 146 -10.70 -0.47 -7.01
N LEU A 147 -9.77 -1.09 -6.28
CA LEU A 147 -9.69 -2.54 -6.13
C LEU A 147 -10.42 -2.95 -4.86
N PHE A 148 -11.18 -4.03 -4.89
CA PHE A 148 -11.76 -4.61 -3.69
C PHE A 148 -11.85 -6.13 -3.75
N ASP A 149 -11.56 -6.77 -2.61
CA ASP A 149 -11.58 -8.22 -2.46
C ASP A 149 -11.79 -8.64 -1.00
N GLU A 150 -12.24 -9.87 -0.79
CA GLU A 150 -12.46 -10.48 0.52
C GLU A 150 -11.30 -11.38 0.93
N ILE A 151 -10.73 -11.11 2.10
CA ILE A 151 -9.65 -11.89 2.71
C ILE A 151 -10.25 -12.83 3.75
N SER A 152 -9.82 -14.10 3.74
CA SER A 152 -10.20 -15.05 4.79
C SER A 152 -9.38 -14.84 6.06
N LEU A 153 -10.05 -14.83 7.20
CA LEU A 153 -9.46 -14.65 8.52
C LEU A 153 -9.65 -15.91 9.35
N ALA A 154 -8.72 -16.16 10.28
CA ALA A 154 -8.97 -17.10 11.36
C ALA A 154 -9.92 -16.42 12.36
N ALA A 155 -11.11 -16.98 12.54
CA ALA A 155 -12.07 -16.49 13.51
C ALA A 155 -11.51 -16.64 14.94
N GLY A 156 -11.65 -15.60 15.75
CA GLY A 156 -11.20 -15.59 17.13
C GLY A 156 -11.51 -14.24 17.77
N ILE A 157 -11.70 -14.23 19.10
CA ILE A 157 -11.97 -13.01 19.86
C ILE A 157 -10.76 -12.64 20.71
N HIS A 158 -10.49 -11.35 20.80
CA HIS A 158 -9.47 -10.79 21.68
C HIS A 158 -9.98 -9.52 22.35
N TYR A 159 -9.79 -9.36 23.65
CA TYR A 159 -10.09 -8.11 24.34
C TYR A 159 -8.86 -7.20 24.36
N SER A 160 -8.98 -6.03 23.73
CA SER A 160 -7.97 -4.98 23.71
C SER A 160 -8.18 -4.07 24.92
N GLN A 161 -7.37 -4.24 25.98
CA GLN A 161 -7.46 -3.43 27.19
C GLN A 161 -7.15 -1.94 26.92
N SER A 162 -6.27 -1.64 25.97
CA SER A 162 -5.89 -0.26 25.65
C SER A 162 -6.99 0.52 24.94
N GLU A 163 -7.87 -0.17 24.22
CA GLU A 163 -8.98 0.42 23.46
C GLU A 163 -10.33 0.14 24.12
N ASP A 164 -10.33 -0.60 25.23
CA ASP A 164 -11.51 -1.15 25.89
C ASP A 164 -12.50 -1.78 24.89
N LYS A 165 -11.97 -2.61 23.98
CA LYS A 165 -12.72 -3.11 22.82
C LYS A 165 -12.54 -4.61 22.61
N ILE A 166 -13.63 -5.31 22.38
CA ILE A 166 -13.63 -6.71 21.90
C ILE A 166 -13.33 -6.70 20.39
N ILE A 167 -12.20 -7.26 19.99
CA ILE A 167 -11.76 -7.44 18.60
C ILE A 167 -12.13 -8.85 18.13
N GLY A 168 -12.43 -9.01 16.84
CA GLY A 168 -12.71 -10.32 16.23
C GLY A 168 -14.19 -10.61 15.96
N ILE A 169 -15.05 -9.61 16.16
CA ILE A 169 -16.46 -9.66 15.78
C ILE A 169 -16.71 -8.88 14.48
N GLU A 170 -17.85 -9.16 13.86
CA GLU A 170 -18.35 -8.43 12.70
C GLU A 170 -18.46 -6.94 13.00
N ASP A 171 -17.83 -6.13 12.14
CA ASP A 171 -17.70 -4.69 12.28
C ASP A 171 -17.71 -4.09 10.87
N LEU A 172 -18.87 -3.55 10.49
CA LEU A 172 -19.08 -2.93 9.18
C LEU A 172 -18.77 -1.42 9.22
N GLY A 173 -18.01 -0.96 10.22
CA GLY A 173 -17.79 0.46 10.49
C GLY A 173 -19.08 1.15 10.95
N ARG A 174 -19.04 2.48 11.10
CA ARG A 174 -20.20 3.29 11.51
C ARG A 174 -20.92 2.81 12.78
N ASN A 175 -20.18 2.22 13.73
CA ASN A 175 -20.72 1.57 14.93
C ASN A 175 -21.70 0.40 14.64
N VAL A 176 -21.73 -0.12 13.41
CA VAL A 176 -22.50 -1.30 13.03
C VAL A 176 -21.68 -2.54 13.36
N ARG A 177 -21.77 -2.95 14.63
CA ARG A 177 -21.11 -4.16 15.13
C ARG A 177 -22.15 -5.22 15.43
N ARG A 178 -21.89 -6.46 15.01
CA ARG A 178 -22.78 -7.60 15.27
C ARG A 178 -22.02 -8.64 16.09
N THR A 179 -22.68 -9.30 17.03
CA THR A 179 -22.11 -10.32 17.93
C THR A 179 -21.88 -11.66 17.22
N LYS A 180 -21.18 -11.60 16.09
CA LYS A 180 -20.79 -12.75 15.26
C LYS A 180 -19.29 -12.71 15.05
N PHE A 181 -18.64 -13.88 15.05
CA PHE A 181 -17.22 -13.97 14.76
C PHE A 181 -16.94 -13.55 13.33
N ALA A 182 -16.00 -12.63 13.15
CA ALA A 182 -15.52 -12.26 11.83
C ALA A 182 -14.55 -13.33 11.30
N ASP A 183 -14.86 -13.89 10.14
CA ASP A 183 -14.03 -14.85 9.41
C ASP A 183 -13.62 -14.31 8.03
N LYS A 184 -14.08 -13.11 7.67
CA LYS A 184 -13.74 -12.39 6.44
C LYS A 184 -13.45 -10.92 6.71
N ALA A 185 -12.55 -10.35 5.91
CA ALA A 185 -12.37 -8.91 5.78
C ALA A 185 -12.57 -8.48 4.33
N LEU A 186 -13.54 -7.61 4.06
CA LEU A 186 -13.62 -6.90 2.78
C LEU A 186 -12.65 -5.72 2.83
N THR A 187 -11.79 -5.59 1.83
CA THR A 187 -10.77 -4.53 1.77
C THR A 187 -10.90 -3.72 0.50
N PHE A 188 -10.60 -2.42 0.59
CA PHE A 188 -10.63 -1.48 -0.51
C PHE A 188 -9.27 -0.78 -0.67
N ILE A 189 -8.72 -0.82 -1.87
CA ILE A 189 -7.42 -0.23 -2.21
C ILE A 189 -7.59 0.63 -3.46
N VAL A 190 -7.18 1.90 -3.37
CA VAL A 190 -7.04 2.74 -4.56
C VAL A 190 -5.69 2.53 -5.20
N ARG A 191 -5.66 2.43 -6.53
CA ARG A 191 -4.45 2.30 -7.33
C ARG A 191 -4.43 3.34 -8.45
N GLY A 192 -3.37 4.15 -8.52
CA GLY A 192 -3.18 5.07 -9.63
C GLY A 192 -2.91 4.36 -10.95
N VAL A 193 -3.49 4.88 -12.04
CA VAL A 193 -3.34 4.33 -13.39
C VAL A 193 -2.06 4.85 -14.04
N LYS A 194 -1.94 6.17 -14.17
CA LYS A 194 -0.73 6.82 -14.72
C LYS A 194 0.35 6.95 -13.66
N ARG A 195 0.06 7.63 -12.56
CA ARG A 195 0.97 7.75 -11.43
C ARG A 195 0.94 6.47 -10.62
N LYS A 196 2.10 5.84 -10.43
CA LYS A 196 2.21 4.59 -9.68
C LYS A 196 2.10 4.86 -8.17
N PHE A 197 0.90 4.68 -7.62
CA PHE A 197 0.67 4.65 -6.18
C PHE A 197 -0.40 3.62 -5.84
N LYS A 198 -0.42 3.19 -4.58
CA LYS A 198 -1.47 2.34 -4.01
C LYS A 198 -1.70 2.73 -2.56
N GLN A 199 -2.96 2.81 -2.14
CA GLN A 199 -3.33 3.20 -0.78
C GLN A 199 -4.56 2.38 -0.35
N PRO A 200 -4.45 1.56 0.70
CA PRO A 200 -5.63 1.02 1.38
C PRO A 200 -6.48 2.16 1.96
N ILE A 201 -7.78 2.15 1.67
CA ILE A 201 -8.71 3.21 2.04
C ILE A 201 -9.67 2.76 3.14
N ALA A 202 -10.18 1.54 3.03
CA ALA A 202 -11.16 1.02 3.94
C ALA A 202 -11.06 -0.49 4.09
N TYR A 203 -11.52 -0.99 5.22
CA TYR A 203 -11.72 -2.42 5.44
C TYR A 203 -12.90 -2.65 6.37
N TYR A 204 -13.54 -3.81 6.25
CA TYR A 204 -14.75 -4.15 6.99
C TYR A 204 -14.69 -5.63 7.39
N PHE A 205 -15.09 -5.97 8.61
CA PHE A 205 -15.11 -7.33 9.11
C PHE A 205 -16.51 -7.92 9.02
N ALA A 206 -16.61 -9.17 8.55
CA ALA A 206 -17.89 -9.83 8.38
C ALA A 206 -17.82 -11.32 8.74
N ALA A 207 -18.97 -11.83 9.18
CA ALA A 207 -19.22 -13.25 9.38
C ALA A 207 -19.79 -13.86 8.09
N SER A 208 -19.08 -14.82 7.52
CA SER A 208 -19.41 -15.50 6.25
C SER A 208 -19.49 -14.56 5.05
N GLY A 209 -18.72 -13.47 5.08
CA GLY A 209 -18.62 -12.48 4.02
C GLY A 209 -19.69 -11.39 4.07
N ILE A 210 -19.44 -10.28 3.38
CA ILE A 210 -20.36 -9.13 3.41
C ILE A 210 -21.55 -9.38 2.50
N LYS A 211 -22.76 -9.17 3.04
CA LYS A 211 -24.02 -9.25 2.30
C LYS A 211 -24.07 -8.20 1.19
N THR A 212 -24.72 -8.53 0.09
CA THR A 212 -24.82 -7.64 -1.08
C THR A 212 -25.31 -6.21 -0.75
N PRO A 213 -26.37 -5.98 0.07
CA PRO A 213 -26.80 -4.62 0.40
C PRO A 213 -25.73 -3.83 1.15
N ASP A 214 -25.13 -4.44 2.17
CA ASP A 214 -24.05 -3.83 2.97
C ASP A 214 -22.84 -3.50 2.07
N ARG A 215 -22.54 -4.36 1.08
CA ARG A 215 -21.47 -4.16 0.09
C ARG A 215 -21.74 -2.99 -0.86
N VAL A 216 -22.98 -2.84 -1.34
CA VAL A 216 -23.39 -1.71 -2.19
C VAL A 216 -23.21 -0.40 -1.43
N VAL A 217 -23.61 -0.35 -0.15
CA VAL A 217 -23.42 0.83 0.68
C VAL A 217 -21.94 1.13 0.86
N ALA A 218 -21.12 0.13 1.23
CA ALA A 218 -19.68 0.32 1.39
C ALA A 218 -19.01 0.83 0.10
N LEU A 219 -19.37 0.29 -1.07
CA LEU A 219 -18.87 0.76 -2.37
C LEU A 219 -19.19 2.24 -2.60
N LYS A 220 -20.45 2.66 -2.38
CA LYS A 220 -20.87 4.06 -2.55
C LYS A 220 -20.11 5.01 -1.63
N GLU A 221 -19.94 4.63 -0.36
CA GLU A 221 -19.22 5.42 0.63
C GLU A 221 -17.74 5.55 0.29
N VAL A 222 -17.07 4.43 -0.01
CA VAL A 222 -15.63 4.42 -0.34
C VAL A 222 -15.37 5.21 -1.62
N ILE A 223 -16.20 5.03 -2.65
CA ILE A 223 -16.07 5.78 -3.91
C ILE A 223 -16.21 7.29 -3.64
N SER A 224 -17.23 7.69 -2.89
CA SER A 224 -17.46 9.09 -2.55
C SER A 224 -16.30 9.70 -1.75
N ALA A 225 -15.78 8.95 -0.76
CA ALA A 225 -14.64 9.40 0.03
C ALA A 225 -13.38 9.56 -0.82
N VAL A 226 -13.11 8.64 -1.74
CA VAL A 226 -11.96 8.75 -2.66
C VAL A 226 -12.13 9.91 -3.63
N GLN A 227 -13.32 10.09 -4.22
CA GLN A 227 -13.60 11.24 -5.10
C GLN A 227 -13.39 12.59 -4.39
N SER A 228 -13.73 12.67 -3.09
CA SER A 228 -13.54 13.89 -2.29
C SER A 228 -12.07 14.33 -2.13
N THR A 229 -11.12 13.43 -2.41
CA THR A 229 -9.68 13.74 -2.43
C THR A 229 -9.24 14.46 -3.70
N GLY A 230 -10.09 14.52 -4.73
CA GLY A 230 -9.76 15.01 -6.06
C GLY A 230 -9.28 13.91 -7.02
N LEU A 231 -9.27 12.65 -6.59
CA LEU A 231 -8.99 11.51 -7.46
C LEU A 231 -10.15 11.18 -8.39
N ASN A 232 -9.82 10.78 -9.61
CA ASN A 232 -10.74 10.42 -10.66
C ASN A 232 -10.81 8.88 -10.78
N ILE A 233 -11.86 8.26 -10.26
CA ILE A 233 -12.04 6.79 -10.28
C ILE A 233 -12.68 6.37 -11.61
N VAL A 234 -11.89 5.82 -12.53
CA VAL A 234 -12.40 5.41 -13.86
C VAL A 234 -12.99 4.00 -13.88
N GLY A 235 -12.69 3.18 -12.87
CA GLY A 235 -13.21 1.83 -12.79
C GLY A 235 -13.02 1.17 -11.44
N THR A 236 -13.78 0.11 -11.22
CA THR A 236 -13.62 -0.80 -10.08
C THR A 236 -13.12 -2.16 -10.55
N ILE A 237 -12.36 -2.88 -9.71
CA ILE A 237 -11.86 -4.22 -10.03
C ILE A 237 -12.09 -5.16 -8.85
N CYS A 238 -12.77 -6.28 -9.09
CA CYS A 238 -13.01 -7.34 -8.12
C CYS A 238 -13.00 -8.73 -8.77
N ASP A 239 -13.13 -9.78 -7.95
CA ASP A 239 -13.35 -11.14 -8.46
C ASP A 239 -14.83 -11.36 -8.91
N GLN A 240 -15.12 -12.57 -9.40
CA GLN A 240 -16.46 -12.95 -9.86
C GLN A 240 -17.32 -13.62 -8.76
N ALA A 241 -17.07 -13.33 -7.48
CA ALA A 241 -17.93 -13.86 -6.42
C ALA A 241 -19.40 -13.42 -6.66
N PRO A 242 -20.39 -14.30 -6.42
CA PRO A 242 -21.80 -13.98 -6.67
C PRO A 242 -22.27 -12.69 -6.00
N THR A 243 -21.76 -12.41 -4.80
CA THR A 243 -22.04 -11.18 -4.03
C THR A 243 -21.44 -9.92 -4.67
N ASN A 244 -20.27 -10.03 -5.32
CA ASN A 244 -19.66 -8.93 -6.09
C ASN A 244 -20.46 -8.63 -7.36
N VAL A 245 -20.81 -9.67 -8.11
CA VAL A 245 -21.64 -9.56 -9.32
C VAL A 245 -23.00 -8.95 -8.99
N ALA A 246 -23.65 -9.41 -7.92
CA ALA A 246 -24.94 -8.89 -7.49
C ALA A 246 -24.86 -7.42 -7.07
N ALA A 247 -23.79 -7.00 -6.37
CA ALA A 247 -23.60 -5.61 -5.97
C ALA A 247 -23.41 -4.68 -7.18
N ILE A 248 -22.58 -5.09 -8.15
CA ILE A 248 -22.38 -4.35 -9.40
C ILE A 248 -23.71 -4.22 -10.16
N ASN A 249 -24.48 -5.31 -10.29
CA ASN A 249 -25.77 -5.28 -10.99
C ASN A 249 -26.78 -4.34 -10.32
N ILE A 250 -26.76 -4.22 -8.98
CA ILE A 250 -27.60 -3.25 -8.27
C ILE A 250 -27.19 -1.82 -8.64
N LEU A 251 -25.89 -1.49 -8.58
CA LEU A 251 -25.39 -0.16 -8.94
C LEU A 251 -25.71 0.23 -10.39
N MET A 252 -25.55 -0.72 -11.32
CA MET A 252 -25.92 -0.54 -12.73
C MET A 252 -27.40 -0.24 -12.89
N ARG A 253 -28.26 -1.02 -12.22
CA ARG A 253 -29.73 -0.85 -12.28
C ARG A 253 -30.17 0.50 -11.71
N GLU A 254 -29.63 0.89 -10.56
CA GLU A 254 -29.91 2.21 -9.95
C GLU A 254 -29.52 3.35 -10.90
N THR A 255 -28.36 3.21 -11.57
CA THR A 255 -27.92 4.20 -12.56
C THR A 255 -28.91 4.30 -13.71
N VAL A 256 -29.30 3.17 -14.32
CA VAL A 256 -30.30 3.15 -15.39
C VAL A 256 -31.61 3.80 -14.95
N GLN A 257 -32.10 3.48 -13.75
CA GLN A 257 -33.32 4.10 -13.21
C GLN A 257 -33.20 5.62 -13.07
N ASN A 258 -32.03 6.14 -12.67
CA ASN A 258 -31.79 7.57 -12.56
C ASN A 258 -31.79 8.27 -13.93
N TYR A 259 -31.28 7.61 -14.98
CA TYR A 259 -31.30 8.11 -16.36
C TYR A 259 -32.73 8.15 -16.92
N VAL A 260 -33.50 7.07 -16.71
CA VAL A 260 -34.92 6.99 -17.10
C VAL A 260 -35.73 8.11 -16.45
N LYS A 261 -35.52 8.39 -15.15
CA LYS A 261 -36.17 9.50 -14.45
C LYS A 261 -35.85 10.88 -15.03
N LYS A 262 -34.66 11.04 -15.63
CA LYS A 262 -34.24 12.26 -16.32
C LYS A 262 -34.73 12.33 -17.77
N GLY A 263 -35.37 11.29 -18.29
CA GLY A 263 -35.77 11.19 -19.70
C GLY A 263 -34.59 11.01 -20.66
N ILE A 264 -33.45 10.51 -20.19
CA ILE A 264 -32.21 10.37 -20.97
C ILE A 264 -31.90 8.88 -21.11
N GLU A 265 -31.55 8.42 -22.31
CA GLU A 265 -31.07 7.06 -22.52
C GLU A 265 -29.62 6.91 -22.03
N LYS A 266 -29.35 5.83 -21.28
CA LYS A 266 -28.00 5.56 -20.80
C LYS A 266 -27.18 4.84 -21.88
N GLN A 267 -26.21 5.54 -22.48
CA GLN A 267 -25.31 4.97 -23.50
C GLN A 267 -23.98 4.43 -22.93
N SER A 268 -23.72 4.69 -21.66
CA SER A 268 -22.41 4.41 -21.06
C SER A 268 -22.31 2.98 -20.49
N PHE A 269 -21.10 2.47 -20.25
CA PHE A 269 -20.86 1.06 -19.87
C PHE A 269 -20.80 0.84 -18.35
N GLY A 270 -20.54 1.89 -17.58
CA GLY A 270 -20.37 1.85 -16.13
C GLY A 270 -21.61 2.21 -15.33
N PHE A 271 -21.48 2.18 -14.01
CA PHE A 271 -22.44 2.78 -13.09
C PHE A 271 -21.99 4.20 -12.72
N GLU A 272 -22.91 5.06 -12.24
CA GLU A 272 -22.61 6.45 -11.92
C GLU A 272 -22.69 6.72 -10.42
N ILE A 273 -21.67 7.36 -9.86
CA ILE A 273 -21.64 7.86 -8.48
C ILE A 273 -21.12 9.28 -8.49
N ASN A 274 -21.87 10.21 -7.88
CA ASN A 274 -21.56 11.64 -7.82
C ASN A 274 -21.33 12.28 -9.21
N GLY A 275 -22.12 11.90 -10.21
CA GLY A 275 -22.03 12.43 -11.57
C GLY A 275 -20.87 11.87 -12.40
N GLN A 276 -20.12 10.90 -11.87
CA GLN A 276 -18.99 10.28 -12.54
C GLN A 276 -19.29 8.83 -12.90
N GLU A 277 -19.05 8.48 -14.17
CA GLU A 277 -19.10 7.09 -14.63
C GLU A 277 -17.89 6.28 -14.14
N ILE A 278 -18.17 5.06 -13.68
CA ILE A 278 -17.19 4.11 -13.17
C ILE A 278 -17.43 2.75 -13.84
N VAL A 279 -16.46 2.27 -14.61
CA VAL A 279 -16.57 0.99 -15.33
C VAL A 279 -16.23 -0.18 -14.41
N PRO A 280 -17.15 -1.13 -14.17
CA PRO A 280 -16.84 -2.33 -13.41
C PRO A 280 -16.02 -3.31 -14.25
N LEU A 281 -14.88 -3.75 -13.72
CA LEU A 281 -14.01 -4.74 -14.33
C LEU A 281 -13.84 -5.94 -13.39
N TYR A 282 -13.59 -7.11 -13.97
CA TYR A 282 -13.24 -8.29 -13.21
C TYR A 282 -11.74 -8.58 -13.32
N ASP A 283 -11.18 -9.19 -12.27
CA ASP A 283 -9.77 -9.58 -12.25
C ASP A 283 -9.47 -10.63 -13.34
N ALA A 284 -8.70 -10.22 -14.36
CA ALA A 284 -8.38 -11.05 -15.52
C ALA A 284 -7.67 -12.38 -15.16
N PRO A 285 -6.70 -12.44 -14.22
CA PRO A 285 -6.19 -13.70 -13.67
C PRO A 285 -7.28 -14.63 -13.12
N HIS A 286 -8.27 -14.11 -12.40
CA HIS A 286 -9.43 -14.89 -11.95
C HIS A 286 -10.29 -15.38 -13.11
N LEU A 287 -10.55 -14.55 -14.13
CA LEU A 287 -11.27 -14.96 -15.35
C LEU A 287 -10.57 -16.13 -16.05
N LEU A 288 -9.25 -16.04 -16.24
CA LEU A 288 -8.45 -17.08 -16.88
C LEU A 288 -8.51 -18.41 -16.12
N LYS A 289 -8.41 -18.36 -14.79
CA LYS A 289 -8.62 -19.55 -13.93
C LYS A 289 -10.05 -20.09 -14.08
N GLY A 290 -11.04 -19.21 -14.20
CA GLY A 290 -12.45 -19.57 -14.41
C GLY A 290 -12.66 -20.32 -15.74
N ILE A 291 -12.11 -19.81 -16.84
CA ILE A 291 -12.13 -20.47 -18.15
C ILE A 291 -11.51 -21.87 -18.05
N ARG A 292 -10.34 -21.98 -17.41
CA ARG A 292 -9.65 -23.26 -17.21
C ARG A 292 -10.51 -24.22 -16.40
N ASN A 293 -11.01 -23.79 -15.24
CA ASN A 293 -11.81 -24.63 -14.34
C ASN A 293 -13.10 -25.11 -15.01
N ASN A 294 -13.78 -24.24 -15.77
CA ASN A 294 -14.96 -24.62 -16.53
C ASN A 294 -14.60 -25.66 -17.59
N LEU A 295 -13.56 -25.45 -18.39
CA LEU A 295 -13.17 -26.42 -19.42
C LEU A 295 -12.75 -27.78 -18.83
N VAL A 296 -12.12 -27.81 -17.66
CA VAL A 296 -11.78 -29.05 -16.93
C VAL A 296 -13.02 -29.87 -16.56
N THR A 297 -14.14 -29.20 -16.25
CA THR A 297 -15.34 -29.84 -15.70
C THR A 297 -16.50 -29.93 -16.69
N LYS A 298 -16.43 -29.19 -17.80
CA LYS A 298 -17.50 -29.00 -18.77
C LYS A 298 -16.90 -28.88 -20.16
N ASP A 299 -17.71 -29.16 -21.16
CA ASP A 299 -17.35 -28.94 -22.56
C ASP A 299 -17.72 -27.52 -23.00
N LEU A 300 -16.88 -26.91 -23.85
CA LEU A 300 -17.13 -25.60 -24.45
C LEU A 300 -17.69 -25.79 -25.87
N ALA A 301 -18.97 -25.50 -26.06
CA ALA A 301 -19.59 -25.43 -27.39
C ALA A 301 -19.36 -24.03 -27.99
N PHE A 302 -18.91 -23.98 -29.25
CA PHE A 302 -18.66 -22.74 -29.98
C PHE A 302 -18.93 -22.92 -31.47
N THR A 303 -19.12 -21.81 -32.19
CA THR A 303 -19.28 -21.83 -33.64
C THR A 303 -18.08 -21.14 -34.27
N MET A 304 -17.44 -21.80 -35.24
CA MET A 304 -16.32 -21.25 -36.00
C MET A 304 -16.52 -21.56 -37.47
N ASN A 305 -16.47 -20.53 -38.32
CA ASN A 305 -16.77 -20.64 -39.77
C ASN A 305 -18.12 -21.33 -40.04
N GLY A 306 -19.17 -20.92 -39.33
CA GLY A 306 -20.52 -21.50 -39.46
C GLY A 306 -20.70 -22.92 -38.91
N THR A 307 -19.61 -23.59 -38.49
CA THR A 307 -19.64 -24.97 -37.99
C THR A 307 -19.67 -25.00 -36.47
N LYS A 308 -20.63 -25.72 -35.89
CA LYS A 308 -20.66 -25.99 -34.44
C LYS A 308 -19.53 -26.96 -34.07
N ARG A 309 -18.73 -26.58 -33.10
CA ARG A 309 -17.59 -27.35 -32.58
C ARG A 309 -17.66 -27.44 -31.06
N ILE A 310 -16.97 -28.43 -30.52
CA ILE A 310 -16.89 -28.67 -29.08
C ILE A 310 -15.42 -28.78 -28.69
N ALA A 311 -14.97 -27.95 -27.76
CA ALA A 311 -13.67 -28.07 -27.12
C ALA A 311 -13.83 -28.79 -25.78
N LYS A 312 -13.01 -29.82 -25.55
CA LYS A 312 -13.03 -30.64 -24.34
C LYS A 312 -11.67 -30.59 -23.67
N TRP A 313 -11.62 -30.69 -22.34
CA TRP A 313 -10.35 -30.85 -21.62
C TRP A 313 -9.58 -32.10 -22.07
N LYS A 314 -10.32 -33.14 -22.50
CA LYS A 314 -9.74 -34.36 -23.08
C LYS A 314 -8.76 -34.05 -24.23
N HIS A 315 -9.04 -33.05 -25.07
CA HIS A 315 -8.12 -32.67 -26.16
C HIS A 315 -6.76 -32.19 -25.62
N ILE A 316 -6.75 -31.48 -24.49
CA ILE A 316 -5.52 -31.02 -23.82
C ILE A 316 -4.80 -32.20 -23.16
N ILE A 317 -5.53 -33.16 -22.58
CA ILE A 317 -4.96 -34.40 -22.01
C ILE A 317 -4.28 -35.21 -23.11
N ASP A 318 -4.96 -35.43 -24.23
CA ASP A 318 -4.46 -36.26 -25.33
C ASP A 318 -3.24 -35.61 -25.98
N PHE A 319 -3.27 -34.28 -26.19
CA PHE A 319 -2.10 -33.50 -26.60
C PHE A 319 -0.92 -33.66 -25.62
N TYR A 320 -1.15 -33.53 -24.32
CA TYR A 320 -0.09 -33.69 -23.32
C TYR A 320 0.50 -35.10 -23.33
N LYS A 321 -0.32 -36.14 -23.53
CA LYS A 321 0.17 -37.52 -23.67
C LYS A 321 1.04 -37.70 -24.92
N ILE A 322 0.64 -37.12 -26.04
CA ILE A 322 1.44 -37.12 -27.28
C ILE A 322 2.80 -36.47 -27.02
N ASP A 323 2.80 -35.24 -26.49
CA ASP A 323 4.03 -34.51 -26.21
C ASP A 323 4.92 -35.18 -25.15
N LYS A 324 4.32 -35.91 -24.19
CA LYS A 324 5.06 -36.58 -23.11
C LYS A 324 5.63 -37.94 -23.49
N TYR A 325 4.94 -38.72 -24.33
CA TYR A 325 5.26 -40.13 -24.58
C TYR A 325 5.68 -40.44 -26.03
N ARG A 326 5.39 -39.58 -27.01
CA ARG A 326 5.82 -39.81 -28.40
C ARG A 326 7.17 -39.17 -28.73
N LEU A 327 7.71 -38.35 -27.84
CA LEU A 327 8.96 -37.63 -28.03
C LEU A 327 9.95 -38.07 -26.96
N ASP A 328 11.22 -38.26 -27.32
CA ASP A 328 12.25 -38.66 -26.38
C ASP A 328 12.48 -37.57 -25.31
N VAL A 329 13.00 -37.98 -24.15
CA VAL A 329 13.22 -37.10 -22.99
C VAL A 329 14.24 -36.01 -23.36
N GLY A 330 13.76 -34.85 -23.77
CA GLY A 330 14.57 -33.72 -24.26
C GLY A 330 13.94 -32.99 -25.44
N GLU A 331 13.04 -33.66 -26.17
CA GLU A 331 12.43 -33.15 -27.41
C GLU A 331 11.00 -32.64 -27.24
N ARG A 332 10.51 -32.56 -25.99
CA ARG A 332 9.15 -32.05 -25.71
C ARG A 332 8.95 -30.67 -26.30
N MET A 333 7.88 -30.52 -27.08
CA MET A 333 7.51 -29.26 -27.71
C MET A 333 6.92 -28.27 -26.69
N VAL A 334 6.30 -28.77 -25.61
CA VAL A 334 5.77 -27.95 -24.49
C VAL A 334 6.26 -28.45 -23.12
N PRO A 335 7.55 -28.28 -22.81
CA PRO A 335 8.16 -28.80 -21.58
C PRO A 335 7.62 -28.14 -20.29
N LYS A 336 6.98 -26.97 -20.41
CA LYS A 336 6.34 -26.27 -19.27
C LYS A 336 5.09 -26.98 -18.77
N LEU A 337 4.41 -27.74 -19.63
CA LEU A 337 3.26 -28.53 -19.20
C LEU A 337 3.75 -29.74 -18.43
N THR A 338 3.15 -29.95 -17.26
CA THR A 338 3.45 -31.05 -16.35
C THR A 338 2.14 -31.67 -15.89
N ASP A 339 2.20 -32.79 -15.19
CA ASP A 339 1.02 -33.44 -14.63
C ASP A 339 0.14 -32.48 -13.79
N SER A 340 0.76 -31.52 -13.09
CA SER A 340 0.06 -30.48 -12.30
C SER A 340 -0.73 -29.46 -13.12
N HIS A 341 -0.54 -29.44 -14.44
CA HIS A 341 -1.30 -28.62 -15.38
C HIS A 341 -2.54 -29.31 -15.92
N ILE A 342 -2.52 -30.64 -15.96
CA ILE A 342 -3.41 -31.44 -16.81
C ILE A 342 -4.38 -32.23 -15.95
N TYR A 343 -3.88 -32.91 -14.93
CA TYR A 343 -4.68 -33.83 -14.15
C TYR A 343 -5.31 -33.14 -12.93
N PRO A 344 -6.66 -33.14 -12.80
CA PRO A 344 -7.38 -32.41 -11.75
C PRO A 344 -6.92 -32.70 -10.32
N GLU A 345 -6.54 -33.93 -10.03
CA GLU A 345 -6.08 -34.40 -8.72
C GLU A 345 -4.68 -33.85 -8.34
N LYS A 346 -3.86 -33.53 -9.33
CA LYS A 346 -2.53 -32.90 -9.15
C LYS A 346 -2.58 -31.38 -9.38
N MET A 347 -3.74 -30.86 -9.81
CA MET A 347 -3.86 -29.50 -10.33
C MET A 347 -3.87 -28.46 -9.21
N ARG A 348 -2.94 -27.51 -9.30
CA ARG A 348 -2.94 -26.34 -8.41
C ARG A 348 -3.96 -25.31 -8.92
N LYS A 349 -5.24 -25.52 -8.63
CA LYS A 349 -6.37 -24.70 -9.16
C LYS A 349 -6.19 -23.19 -8.94
N MET A 350 -5.61 -22.77 -7.82
CA MET A 350 -5.43 -21.33 -7.53
C MET A 350 -4.21 -20.69 -8.20
N LYS A 351 -3.29 -21.48 -8.76
CA LYS A 351 -2.05 -20.96 -9.37
C LYS A 351 -2.32 -20.46 -10.79
N VAL A 352 -2.34 -19.13 -10.97
CA VAL A 352 -2.63 -18.48 -12.26
C VAL A 352 -1.69 -18.94 -13.37
N SER A 353 -0.39 -19.11 -13.06
CA SER A 353 0.59 -19.53 -14.07
C SER A 353 0.24 -20.89 -14.71
N VAL A 354 -0.42 -21.78 -13.97
CA VAL A 354 -0.85 -23.09 -14.48
C VAL A 354 -1.92 -22.91 -15.55
N ALA A 355 -2.91 -22.05 -15.30
CA ALA A 355 -3.95 -21.75 -16.29
C ALA A 355 -3.36 -21.02 -17.52
N ALA A 356 -2.48 -20.05 -17.30
CA ALA A 356 -1.84 -19.28 -18.37
C ALA A 356 -0.93 -20.14 -19.27
N GLN A 357 -0.22 -21.11 -18.71
CA GLN A 357 0.66 -22.00 -19.48
C GLN A 357 -0.15 -22.99 -20.34
N VAL A 358 -1.28 -23.49 -19.82
CA VAL A 358 -2.19 -24.33 -20.62
C VAL A 358 -2.77 -23.56 -21.80
N PHE A 359 -3.25 -22.34 -21.58
CA PHE A 359 -3.81 -21.49 -22.64
C PHE A 359 -2.76 -20.59 -23.30
N SER A 360 -1.55 -21.09 -23.48
CA SER A 360 -0.48 -20.34 -24.15
C SER A 360 -0.56 -20.49 -25.66
N GLN A 361 -0.06 -19.49 -26.38
CA GLN A 361 0.02 -19.52 -27.85
C GLN A 361 0.76 -20.77 -28.36
N ARG A 362 1.87 -21.15 -27.69
CA ARG A 362 2.66 -22.33 -28.07
C ARG A 362 1.83 -23.62 -28.01
N VAL A 363 1.05 -23.82 -26.95
CA VAL A 363 0.16 -24.99 -26.83
C VAL A 363 -0.85 -24.99 -27.98
N GLY A 364 -1.51 -23.85 -28.23
CA GLY A 364 -2.48 -23.72 -29.31
C GLY A 364 -1.89 -24.03 -30.69
N SER A 365 -0.72 -23.50 -31.02
CA SER A 365 -0.08 -23.71 -32.32
C SER A 365 0.37 -25.15 -32.55
N ILE A 366 0.92 -25.82 -31.55
CA ILE A 366 1.34 -27.22 -31.71
C ILE A 366 0.11 -28.15 -31.76
N MET A 367 -0.93 -27.87 -30.96
CA MET A 367 -2.18 -28.62 -31.07
C MET A 367 -2.80 -28.50 -32.46
N LEU A 368 -2.72 -27.33 -33.09
CA LEU A 368 -3.17 -27.13 -34.47
C LEU A 368 -2.32 -27.94 -35.45
N LEU A 369 -0.99 -27.85 -35.34
CA LEU A 369 -0.05 -28.59 -36.20
C LEU A 369 -0.24 -30.12 -36.12
N LEU A 370 -0.55 -30.65 -34.94
CA LEU A 370 -0.79 -32.09 -34.75
C LEU A 370 -2.21 -32.54 -35.12
N SER A 371 -3.09 -31.59 -35.48
CA SER A 371 -4.47 -31.88 -35.89
C SER A 371 -4.68 -31.87 -37.40
N GLU A 372 -3.71 -31.32 -38.13
CA GLU A 372 -3.52 -31.51 -39.57
C GLU A 372 -2.88 -32.88 -39.82
#